data_AF-A0A101J5P7-F1
#
_entry.id   AF-A0A101J5P7-F1
#
_cell.length_a   1.000
_cell.length_b   1.000
_cell.length_c   1.000
_cell.angle_alpha   90.00
_cell.angle_beta   90.00
_cell.angle_gamma   90.00
#
_symmetry.space_group_name_H-M   'P 1'
#
loop_
_entity.id
_entity.type
_entity.pdbx_description
1 polymer ?
#
loop_
_entity_poly.entity_id
_entity_poly.type
_entity_poly.pdbx_seq_one_letter_code
_entity_poly.pdbx_strand_id
1 'polypeptide(L)'
;MEVFRSSKKAAADAHEALFQALLAIGVPRRDLGWLAPRVAPDGRPMVAMGTWNADVVQKVAAHLMASPAFVRTTPDGLVVPDHGSVTRDE
;
A
#
# COMPACT_ATOMS: atom_id res chain seq x y z
N MET A 1 24.81 6.77 -6.32
CA MET A 1 24.43 5.36 -6.58
C MET A 1 23.70 4.73 -5.39
N GLU A 2 24.08 5.04 -4.14
CA GLU A 2 23.39 4.55 -2.93
C GLU A 2 21.94 5.01 -2.80
N VAL A 3 21.65 6.30 -3.03
CA VAL A 3 20.28 6.84 -2.93
C VAL A 3 19.32 6.08 -3.87
N PHE A 4 19.73 5.82 -5.10
CA PHE A 4 18.93 5.05 -6.05
C PHE A 4 18.70 3.59 -5.61
N ARG A 5 19.70 2.95 -4.98
CA ARG A 5 19.55 1.59 -4.40
C ARG A 5 18.60 1.59 -3.21
N SER A 6 18.67 2.62 -2.35
CA SER A 6 17.77 2.81 -1.21
C SER A 6 16.32 3.01 -1.67
N SER A 7 16.08 3.89 -2.65
CA SER A 7 14.75 4.10 -3.22
C SER A 7 14.19 2.85 -3.89
N LYS A 8 15.01 2.07 -4.60
CA LYS A 8 14.56 0.80 -5.19
C LYS A 8 14.11 -0.20 -4.12
N LYS A 9 14.83 -0.27 -3.00
CA LYS A 9 14.44 -1.12 -1.86
C LYS A 9 13.14 -0.62 -1.22
N ALA A 10 13.04 0.67 -0.93
CA ALA A 10 11.82 1.25 -0.36
C ALA A 10 10.58 1.03 -1.26
N ALA A 11 10.74 1.11 -2.58
CA ALA A 11 9.66 0.79 -3.52
C ALA A 11 9.25 -0.70 -3.45
N ALA A 12 10.23 -1.62 -3.34
CA ALA A 12 9.96 -3.05 -3.22
C ALA A 12 9.27 -3.40 -1.89
N ASP A 13 9.72 -2.80 -0.78
CA ASP A 13 9.13 -2.99 0.54
C ASP A 13 7.68 -2.47 0.57
N ALA A 14 7.43 -1.29 -0.01
CA ALA A 14 6.08 -0.73 -0.15
C ALA A 14 5.18 -1.59 -1.05
N HIS A 15 5.72 -2.12 -2.15
CA HIS A 15 5.01 -3.06 -3.02
C HIS A 15 4.58 -4.31 -2.24
N GLU A 16 5.51 -4.93 -1.50
CA GLU A 16 5.21 -6.14 -0.73
C GLU A 16 4.17 -5.87 0.35
N ALA A 17 4.30 -4.75 1.08
CA ALA A 17 3.32 -4.36 2.09
C ALA A 17 1.90 -4.21 1.51
N LEU A 18 1.76 -3.50 0.37
CA LEU A 18 0.48 -3.37 -0.32
C LEU A 18 -0.03 -4.73 -0.81
N PHE A 19 0.84 -5.55 -1.40
CA PHE A 19 0.48 -6.87 -1.91
C PHE A 19 -0.08 -7.76 -0.80
N GLN A 20 0.60 -7.82 0.35
CA GLN A 20 0.14 -8.59 1.52
C GLN A 20 -1.17 -8.05 2.08
N ALA A 21 -1.33 -6.72 2.17
CA ALA A 21 -2.58 -6.12 2.64
C ALA A 21 -3.76 -6.47 1.73
N LEU A 22 -3.57 -6.43 0.40
CA LEU A 22 -4.61 -6.80 -0.57
C LEU A 22 -4.98 -8.28 -0.49
N LEU A 23 -4.00 -9.17 -0.27
CA LEU A 23 -4.27 -10.58 0.00
C LEU A 23 -5.08 -10.78 1.29
N ALA A 24 -4.73 -10.05 2.37
CA ALA A 24 -5.40 -10.15 3.67
C ALA A 24 -6.88 -9.77 3.62
N ILE A 25 -7.26 -8.87 2.71
CA ILE A 25 -8.66 -8.47 2.49
C ILE A 25 -9.38 -9.35 1.44
N GLY A 26 -8.72 -10.41 0.93
CA GLY A 26 -9.31 -11.39 0.03
C GLY A 26 -9.24 -11.04 -1.47
N VAL A 27 -8.35 -10.14 -1.89
CA VAL A 27 -8.04 -9.96 -3.32
C VAL A 27 -7.14 -11.12 -3.77
N PRO A 28 -7.49 -11.89 -4.81
CA PRO A 28 -6.70 -13.04 -5.19
C PRO A 28 -5.43 -12.63 -5.94
N ARG A 29 -4.36 -13.41 -5.76
CA ARG A 29 -3.02 -13.14 -6.34
C ARG A 29 -3.04 -12.83 -7.85
N ARG A 30 -3.89 -13.52 -8.61
CA ARG A 30 -4.02 -13.36 -10.06
C ARG A 30 -4.44 -11.93 -10.47
N ASP A 31 -5.18 -11.24 -9.60
CA ASP A 31 -5.70 -9.90 -9.89
C ASP A 31 -4.71 -8.80 -9.45
N LEU A 32 -3.58 -9.18 -8.84
CA LEU A 32 -2.53 -8.28 -8.33
C LEU A 32 -1.30 -8.17 -9.25
N GLY A 33 -1.30 -8.84 -10.42
CA GLY A 33 -0.14 -8.91 -11.32
C GLY A 33 0.32 -7.56 -11.89
N TRP A 34 -0.49 -6.52 -11.77
CA TRP A 34 -0.22 -5.16 -12.25
C TRP A 34 0.63 -4.32 -11.27
N LEU A 35 0.74 -4.77 -10.02
CA LEU A 35 1.52 -4.08 -9.00
C LEU A 35 3.01 -4.20 -9.33
N ALA A 36 3.72 -3.08 -9.34
CA ALA A 36 5.15 -3.08 -9.58
C ALA A 36 5.85 -1.98 -8.79
N PRO A 37 6.98 -2.28 -8.11
CA PRO A 37 7.82 -1.25 -7.52
C PRO A 37 8.46 -0.42 -8.64
N ARG A 38 8.45 0.91 -8.48
CA ARG A 38 9.03 1.88 -9.41
C ARG A 38 9.83 2.92 -8.65
N VAL A 39 10.79 3.53 -9.35
CA VAL A 39 11.50 4.72 -8.87
C VAL A 39 11.27 5.81 -9.90
N ALA A 40 10.73 6.95 -9.48
CA ALA A 40 10.50 8.09 -10.34
C ALA A 40 11.82 8.72 -10.81
N PRO A 41 11.81 9.55 -11.88
CA PRO A 41 13.01 10.24 -12.35
C PRO A 41 13.67 11.13 -11.29
N ASP A 42 12.89 11.66 -10.34
CA ASP A 42 13.37 12.45 -9.19
C ASP A 42 13.95 11.57 -8.05
N GLY A 43 13.99 10.25 -8.21
CA GLY A 43 14.50 9.30 -7.23
C GLY A 43 13.48 8.84 -6.19
N ARG A 44 12.22 9.27 -6.28
CA ARG A 44 11.17 8.90 -5.32
C ARG A 44 10.73 7.45 -5.47
N PRO A 45 10.66 6.66 -4.39
CA PRO A 45 10.09 5.31 -4.43
C PRO A 45 8.57 5.36 -4.66
N MET A 46 8.06 4.48 -5.52
CA MET A 46 6.64 4.42 -5.89
C MET A 46 6.20 2.96 -6.07
N VAL A 47 4.89 2.72 -5.96
CA VAL A 47 4.25 1.49 -6.41
C VAL A 47 3.29 1.83 -7.54
N ALA A 48 3.53 1.30 -8.73
CA ALA A 48 2.58 1.41 -9.83
C ALA A 48 1.42 0.45 -9.58
N MET A 49 0.20 0.97 -9.60
CA MET A 49 -1.00 0.17 -9.34
C MET A 49 -1.67 -0.35 -10.62
N GLY A 50 -1.51 0.33 -11.76
CA GLY A 50 -2.15 -0.06 -13.02
C GLY A 50 -3.67 0.11 -13.00
N THR A 51 -4.35 -0.54 -13.95
CA THR A 51 -5.82 -0.61 -14.00
C THR A 51 -6.29 -1.80 -13.18
N TRP A 52 -7.28 -1.60 -12.31
CA TRP A 52 -7.84 -2.65 -11.45
C TRP A 52 -9.22 -3.08 -11.93
N ASN A 53 -9.54 -4.35 -11.71
CA ASN A 53 -10.90 -4.86 -11.93
C ASN A 53 -11.87 -4.17 -10.96
N ALA A 54 -13.10 -3.93 -11.42
CA ALA A 54 -14.10 -3.20 -10.63
C ALA A 54 -14.45 -3.90 -9.30
N ASP A 55 -14.47 -5.23 -9.27
CA ASP A 55 -14.75 -6.01 -8.07
C ASP A 55 -13.62 -5.87 -7.02
N VAL A 56 -12.36 -5.81 -7.46
CA VAL A 56 -11.21 -5.56 -6.58
C VAL A 56 -11.32 -4.17 -5.96
N VAL A 57 -11.65 -3.15 -6.77
CA VAL A 57 -11.85 -1.78 -6.28
C VAL A 57 -12.97 -1.72 -5.24
N GLN A 58 -14.09 -2.41 -5.48
CA GLN A 58 -15.21 -2.45 -4.52
C GLN A 58 -14.83 -3.12 -3.20
N LYS A 59 -14.09 -4.25 -3.23
CA LYS A 59 -13.62 -4.91 -2.00
C LYS A 59 -12.69 -4.02 -1.19
N VAL A 60 -11.74 -3.36 -1.86
CA VAL A 60 -10.82 -2.42 -1.22
C VAL A 60 -11.60 -1.26 -0.58
N ALA A 61 -12.54 -0.67 -1.32
CA ALA A 61 -13.37 0.42 -0.80
C ALA A 61 -14.20 -0.03 0.41
N ALA A 62 -14.84 -1.20 0.36
CA ALA A 62 -15.61 -1.75 1.47
C ALA A 62 -14.74 -1.98 2.71
N HIS A 63 -13.53 -2.50 2.55
CA HIS A 63 -12.60 -2.70 3.66
C HIS A 63 -12.17 -1.37 4.29
N LEU A 64 -11.81 -0.38 3.47
CA LEU A 64 -11.42 0.96 3.95
C LEU A 64 -12.56 1.68 4.69
N MET A 65 -13.81 1.49 4.25
CA MET A 65 -14.99 2.05 4.93
C MET A 65 -15.32 1.32 6.24
N ALA A 66 -15.08 0.01 6.31
CA ALA A 66 -15.33 -0.80 7.51
C ALA A 66 -14.29 -0.58 8.62
N SER A 67 -13.06 -0.21 8.25
CA SER A 67 -11.99 0.13 9.19
C SER A 67 -11.29 1.41 8.72
N PRO A 68 -11.86 2.59 9.02
CA PRO A 68 -11.23 3.86 8.69
C PRO A 68 -9.97 4.03 9.54
N ALA A 69 -8.83 3.58 9.02
CA ALA A 69 -7.54 3.88 9.61
C ALA A 69 -7.30 5.40 9.51
N PHE A 70 -7.05 6.06 10.63
CA PHE A 70 -6.61 7.45 10.63
C PHE A 70 -5.16 7.50 10.16
N VAL A 71 -4.96 7.76 8.87
CA VAL A 71 -3.62 7.92 8.32
C VAL A 71 -3.21 9.37 8.45
N ARG A 72 -2.27 9.69 9.34
CA ARG A 72 -1.59 10.99 9.33
C ARG A 72 -0.41 10.91 8.38
N THR A 73 -0.41 11.79 7.38
CA THR A 73 0.76 12.04 6.54
C THR A 73 1.55 13.20 7.15
N THR A 74 2.84 12.99 7.39
CA THR A 74 3.72 14.11 7.74
C THR A 74 3.90 15.03 6.53
N PRO A 75 4.33 16.30 6.71
CA PRO A 75 4.62 17.21 5.60
C PRO A 75 5.60 16.64 4.56
N ASP A 76 6.42 15.68 4.98
CA ASP A 76 7.44 14.99 4.18
C ASP A 76 6.86 13.79 3.41
N GLY A 77 5.55 13.54 3.54
CA GLY A 77 4.83 12.45 2.88
C GLY A 77 4.98 11.09 3.58
N LEU A 78 5.56 11.05 4.79
CA LEU A 78 5.64 9.80 5.56
C LEU A 78 4.26 9.44 6.11
N VAL A 79 3.80 8.25 5.80
CA VAL A 79 2.58 7.65 6.33
C VAL A 79 2.87 7.16 7.74
N VAL A 80 2.25 7.77 8.75
CA VAL A 80 2.27 7.25 10.13
C VAL A 80 0.95 6.51 10.35
N PRO A 81 0.97 5.18 10.51
CA PRO A 81 -0.23 4.45 10.88
C PRO A 81 -0.60 4.82 12.32
N ASP A 82 -1.74 5.49 12.50
CA ASP A 82 -2.37 5.59 13.82
C ASP A 82 -3.04 4.25 14.10
N HIS A 83 -2.26 3.28 14.57
CA HIS A 83 -2.83 2.10 15.20
C HIS A 83 -3.40 2.55 16.54
N GLY A 84 -4.58 3.19 16.51
CA GLY A 84 -5.44 3.26 17.66
C GLY A 84 -5.67 1.82 18.11
N SER A 85 -5.11 1.46 19.26
CA SER A 85 -5.25 0.17 19.90
C SER A 85 -6.74 -0.21 19.92
N VAL A 86 -7.17 -1.07 19.00
CA VAL A 86 -8.45 -1.75 19.16
C VAL A 86 -8.23 -2.74 20.30
N THR A 87 -8.44 -2.28 21.53
CA THR A 87 -8.73 -3.18 22.63
C THR A 87 -9.99 -3.93 22.23
N ARG A 88 -9.78 -5.21 21.91
CA ARG A 88 -10.82 -6.22 21.78
C ARG A 88 -11.52 -6.28 23.14
N ASP A 89 -12.69 -5.68 23.25
CA ASP A 89 -13.61 -5.91 24.36
C ASP A 89 -14.08 -7.38 24.24
N GLU A 90 -13.73 -8.20 25.24
CA GLU A 90 -14.29 -9.53 25.49
C GLU A 90 -15.58 -9.41 26.32
#